data_AF-A0AAJ1U5R5-F1
#
_entry.id   AF-A0AAJ1U5R5-F1
#
_cell.length_a   1.000
_cell.length_b   1.000
_cell.length_c   1.000
_cell.angle_alpha   90.00
_cell.angle_beta   90.00
_cell.angle_gamma   90.00
#
_symmetry.space_group_name_H-M   'P 1'
#
loop_
_entity.id
_entity.type
_entity.pdbx_description
1 polymer ?
#
loop_
_entity_poly.entity_id
_entity_poly.type
_entity_poly.pdbx_seq_one_letter_code
_entity_poly.pdbx_strand_id
1 'polypeptide(L)'
;MTDTKTKQKPGRQVLLKFALLLALLVGYFIYLSLKFDIATGGIAAALTWSFFVLCTPVADAGFLLDFPLRLLFGIRMVRAEMAVWTIAITLNIATLLLAPDYYQTTLITRVFHQILLTPWPYWGVIALSAVGTFLSVRFGDELMDILHHRDRSFFHAHHFKYELVLVAFFVMVIFGYYELIASLGIEELL
;
A
#
# COMPACT_ATOMS: atom_id res chain seq x y z
N MET A 1 26.02 -2.32 -34.98
CA MET A 1 25.90 -1.19 -34.04
C MET A 1 25.04 -1.69 -32.89
N THR A 2 25.69 -2.14 -31.81
CA THR A 2 25.07 -2.91 -30.73
C THR A 2 24.55 -1.93 -29.69
N ASP A 3 23.22 -1.87 -29.53
CA ASP A 3 22.51 -0.99 -28.62
C ASP A 3 22.72 -1.48 -27.17
N THR A 4 23.66 -0.87 -26.45
CA THR A 4 23.92 -1.15 -25.04
C THR A 4 22.83 -0.50 -24.20
N LYS A 5 21.75 -1.25 -23.93
CA LYS A 5 20.78 -0.92 -22.87
C LYS A 5 21.53 -0.73 -21.54
N THR A 6 21.79 0.52 -21.18
CA THR A 6 22.31 0.89 -19.87
C THR A 6 21.25 0.52 -18.83
N LYS A 7 21.49 -0.57 -18.07
CA LYS A 7 20.69 -0.91 -16.88
C LYS A 7 20.70 0.29 -15.94
N GLN A 8 19.60 1.04 -15.92
CA GLN A 8 19.38 2.18 -15.04
C GLN A 8 19.45 1.68 -13.60
N LYS A 9 20.56 1.96 -12.91
CA LYS A 9 20.72 1.57 -11.50
C LYS A 9 19.77 2.42 -10.66
N PRO A 10 19.00 1.82 -9.73
CA PRO A 10 18.16 2.60 -8.83
C PRO A 10 19.03 3.58 -8.02
N GLY A 11 18.55 4.81 -7.89
CA GLY A 11 19.25 5.84 -7.14
C GLY A 11 19.48 5.40 -5.69
N ARG A 12 20.64 5.75 -5.13
CA ARG A 12 21.04 5.42 -3.75
C ARG A 12 19.97 5.80 -2.71
N GLN A 13 19.21 6.87 -2.98
CA GLN A 13 18.10 7.30 -2.13
C GLN A 13 16.94 6.28 -2.06
N VAL A 14 16.57 5.67 -3.20
CA VAL A 14 15.48 4.68 -3.26
C VAL A 14 15.88 3.40 -2.51
N LEU A 15 17.11 2.96 -2.71
CA LEU A 15 17.67 1.81 -1.99
C LEU A 15 17.71 2.04 -0.48
N LEU A 16 18.04 3.26 -0.04
CA LEU A 16 18.04 3.60 1.38
C LEU A 16 16.63 3.62 1.97
N LYS A 17 15.64 4.18 1.27
CA LYS A 17 14.23 4.12 1.69
C LYS A 17 13.74 2.67 1.82
N PHE A 18 14.05 1.83 0.84
CA PHE A 18 13.74 0.41 0.88
C PHE A 18 14.40 -0.29 2.07
N ALA A 19 15.70 -0.07 2.29
CA ALA A 19 16.42 -0.67 3.42
C ALA A 19 15.84 -0.25 4.77
N LEU A 20 15.44 1.02 4.94
CA LEU A 20 14.81 1.51 6.16
C LEU A 20 13.43 0.88 6.39
N LEU A 21 12.60 0.79 5.35
CA LEU A 21 11.29 0.14 5.43
C LEU A 21 11.42 -1.36 5.75
N LEU A 22 12.38 -2.03 5.12
CA LEU A 22 12.70 -3.42 5.40
C LEU A 22 13.16 -3.60 6.86
N ALA A 23 14.05 -2.73 7.35
CA ALA A 23 14.52 -2.77 8.72
C ALA A 23 13.38 -2.55 9.73
N LEU A 24 12.44 -1.65 9.43
CA LEU A 24 11.24 -1.43 10.23
C LEU A 24 10.37 -2.70 10.27
N LEU A 25 10.09 -3.32 9.12
CA LEU A 25 9.31 -4.54 9.05
C LEU A 25 9.98 -5.69 9.81
N VAL A 26 11.29 -5.88 9.62
CA VAL A 26 12.07 -6.92 10.31
C VAL A 26 12.09 -6.66 11.82
N GLY A 27 12.29 -5.42 12.24
CA GLY A 27 12.23 -5.05 13.66
C GLY A 27 10.85 -5.33 14.27
N TYR A 28 9.78 -4.99 13.55
CA TYR A 28 8.41 -5.28 13.97
C TYR A 28 8.12 -6.79 14.04
N PHE A 29 8.57 -7.55 13.05
CA PHE A 29 8.48 -9.01 13.05
C PHE A 29 9.24 -9.65 14.22
N ILE A 30 10.45 -9.17 14.52
CA ILE A 30 11.23 -9.65 15.67
C ILE A 30 10.47 -9.35 16.96
N TYR A 31 9.96 -8.13 17.12
CA TYR A 31 9.14 -7.76 18.29
C TYR A 31 7.93 -8.68 18.46
N LEU A 32 7.17 -8.92 17.39
CA LEU A 32 6.01 -9.82 17.44
C LEU A 32 6.41 -11.27 17.71
N SER A 33 7.51 -11.74 17.12
CA SER A 33 8.00 -13.11 17.32
C SER A 33 8.44 -13.36 18.76
N LEU A 34 9.04 -12.36 19.41
CA LEU A 34 9.39 -12.43 20.83
C LEU A 34 8.15 -12.42 21.74
N LYS A 35 7.07 -11.74 21.32
CA LYS A 35 5.85 -11.63 22.11
C LYS A 35 4.89 -12.82 21.95
N PHE A 36 4.79 -13.37 20.74
CA PHE A 36 3.73 -14.30 20.37
C PHE A 36 4.19 -15.62 19.76
N ASP A 37 5.49 -15.88 19.58
CA ASP A 37 6.08 -16.96 18.76
C ASP A 37 6.31 -16.59 17.27
N ILE A 38 7.22 -17.31 16.60
CA ILE A 38 7.67 -17.02 15.22
C ILE A 38 6.55 -17.16 14.20
N ALA A 39 5.71 -18.19 14.32
CA ALA A 39 4.64 -18.44 13.35
C ALA A 39 3.55 -17.37 13.50
N THR A 40 3.13 -17.12 14.74
CA THR A 40 2.14 -16.09 15.07
C THR A 40 2.64 -14.70 14.71
N GLY A 41 3.90 -14.39 15.03
CA GLY A 41 4.54 -13.12 14.68
C GLY A 41 4.66 -12.90 13.17
N GLY A 42 4.94 -13.96 12.41
CA GLY A 42 5.01 -13.91 10.95
C GLY A 42 3.66 -13.60 10.30
N ILE A 43 2.62 -14.32 10.73
CA ILE A 43 1.27 -14.09 10.20
C ILE A 43 0.75 -12.71 10.62
N ALA A 44 0.94 -12.31 11.88
CA ALA A 44 0.54 -10.99 12.36
C ALA A 44 1.28 -9.84 11.63
N ALA A 45 2.57 -10.00 11.34
CA ALA A 45 3.32 -9.03 10.54
C ALA A 45 2.79 -8.95 9.09
N ALA A 46 2.49 -10.09 8.48
CA ALA A 46 1.94 -10.15 7.13
C ALA A 46 0.52 -9.57 7.04
N LEU A 47 -0.33 -9.83 8.05
CA LEU A 47 -1.65 -9.22 8.20
C LEU A 47 -1.53 -7.69 8.35
N THR A 48 -0.61 -7.23 9.20
CA THR A 48 -0.34 -5.79 9.39
C THR A 48 0.12 -5.13 8.10
N TRP A 49 1.03 -5.76 7.35
CA TRP A 49 1.43 -5.27 6.04
C TRP A 49 0.25 -5.20 5.07
N SER A 50 -0.58 -6.26 5.02
CA SER A 50 -1.75 -6.28 4.13
C SER A 50 -2.83 -5.26 4.52
N PHE A 51 -2.95 -4.90 5.80
CA PHE A 51 -3.77 -3.77 6.24
C PHE A 51 -3.29 -2.46 5.62
N PHE A 52 -1.97 -2.19 5.62
CA PHE A 52 -1.45 -0.99 4.98
C PHE A 52 -1.71 -0.98 3.47
N VAL A 53 -1.51 -2.10 2.78
CA VAL A 53 -1.78 -2.22 1.33
C VAL A 53 -3.26 -1.99 1.01
N LEU A 54 -4.18 -2.60 1.76
CA LEU A 54 -5.60 -2.60 1.41
C LEU A 54 -6.38 -1.44 2.00
N CYS A 55 -5.98 -0.94 3.17
CA CYS A 55 -6.75 0.08 3.88
C CYS A 55 -6.13 1.47 3.79
N THR A 56 -4.85 1.64 3.44
CA THR A 56 -4.28 3.00 3.29
C THR A 56 -4.17 3.41 1.82
N PRO A 57 -4.65 4.61 1.43
CA PRO A 57 -4.60 5.11 0.04
C PRO A 57 -3.17 5.53 -0.37
N VAL A 58 -2.14 4.81 0.08
CA VAL A 58 -0.72 5.14 -0.12
C VAL A 58 -0.17 4.21 -1.18
N ALA A 59 0.15 4.75 -2.36
CA ALA A 59 0.76 4.02 -3.47
C ALA A 59 2.08 3.30 -3.12
N ASP A 60 2.74 3.72 -2.04
CA ASP A 60 3.97 3.10 -1.53
C ASP A 60 3.72 2.12 -0.36
N ALA A 61 2.48 1.87 0.08
CA ALA A 61 2.22 0.86 1.11
C ALA A 61 2.61 -0.55 0.63
N GLY A 62 2.46 -0.79 -0.67
CA GLY A 62 2.97 -1.97 -1.35
C GLY A 62 4.47 -1.96 -1.64
N PHE A 63 5.20 -0.87 -1.37
CA PHE A 63 6.59 -0.64 -1.80
C PHE A 63 7.55 -1.78 -1.45
N LEU A 64 7.33 -2.44 -0.32
CA LEU A 64 8.18 -3.55 0.14
C LEU A 64 8.20 -4.74 -0.84
N LEU A 65 7.09 -5.00 -1.53
CA LEU A 65 7.01 -6.02 -2.58
C LEU A 65 7.02 -5.42 -3.99
N ASP A 66 6.43 -4.24 -4.18
CA ASP A 66 6.43 -3.52 -5.47
C ASP A 66 7.86 -3.28 -5.97
N PHE A 67 8.76 -2.78 -5.11
CA PHE A 67 10.12 -2.45 -5.51
C PHE A 67 10.94 -3.68 -5.98
N PRO A 68 10.98 -4.81 -5.24
CA PRO A 68 11.60 -6.05 -5.72
C PRO A 68 10.99 -6.57 -7.03
N LEU A 69 9.66 -6.57 -7.16
CA LEU A 69 9.00 -7.05 -8.38
C LEU A 69 9.39 -6.21 -9.60
N ARG A 70 9.45 -4.89 -9.43
CA ARG A 70 9.90 -3.97 -10.48
C ARG A 70 11.37 -4.14 -10.82
N LEU A 71 12.23 -4.35 -9.83
CA LEU A 71 13.67 -4.55 -10.05
C LEU A 71 13.97 -5.87 -10.76
N LEU A 72 13.24 -6.94 -10.43
CA LEU A 72 13.44 -8.28 -10.99
C LEU A 72 12.78 -8.45 -12.37
N PHE A 73 11.55 -7.97 -12.53
CA PHE A 73 10.76 -8.19 -13.74
C PHE A 73 10.67 -6.97 -14.67
N GLY A 74 11.13 -5.79 -14.24
CA GLY A 74 11.09 -4.57 -15.07
C GLY A 74 9.67 -4.12 -15.44
N ILE A 75 8.67 -4.47 -14.63
CA ILE A 75 7.26 -4.17 -14.89
C ILE A 75 6.90 -2.73 -14.50
N ARG A 76 5.83 -2.20 -15.12
CA ARG A 76 5.26 -0.89 -14.79
C ARG A 76 4.69 -0.85 -13.37
N MET A 77 4.64 0.33 -12.75
CA MET A 77 4.23 0.51 -11.36
C MET A 77 2.80 0.01 -11.14
N VAL A 78 1.86 0.31 -12.06
CA VAL A 78 0.47 -0.19 -11.96
C VAL A 78 0.39 -1.73 -11.90
N ARG A 79 1.23 -2.43 -12.68
CA ARG A 79 1.18 -3.91 -12.74
C ARG A 79 1.73 -4.55 -11.47
N ALA A 80 2.77 -3.97 -10.92
CA ALA A 80 3.35 -4.43 -9.67
C ALA A 80 2.42 -4.14 -8.49
N GLU A 81 1.75 -2.98 -8.47
CA GLU A 81 0.72 -2.66 -7.47
C GLU A 81 -0.46 -3.64 -7.51
N MET A 82 -0.96 -3.99 -8.71
CA MET A 82 -1.99 -5.03 -8.85
C MET A 82 -1.55 -6.39 -8.28
N ALA A 83 -0.28 -6.77 -8.49
CA ALA A 83 0.26 -8.02 -7.95
C ALA A 83 0.33 -7.98 -6.41
N VAL A 84 0.77 -6.85 -5.85
CA VAL A 84 0.84 -6.65 -4.40
C VAL A 84 -0.56 -6.71 -3.76
N TRP A 85 -1.54 -6.03 -4.36
CA TRP A 85 -2.95 -6.10 -3.94
C TRP A 85 -3.48 -7.53 -4.00
N THR A 86 -3.21 -8.26 -5.08
CA THR A 86 -3.64 -9.66 -5.24
C THR A 86 -3.06 -10.55 -4.14
N ILE A 87 -1.77 -10.38 -3.81
CA ILE A 87 -1.12 -11.11 -2.72
C ILE A 87 -1.78 -10.76 -1.37
N ALA A 88 -2.00 -9.47 -1.09
CA ALA A 88 -2.62 -9.02 0.14
C ALA A 88 -4.06 -9.56 0.31
N ILE A 89 -4.88 -9.52 -0.74
CA ILE A 89 -6.24 -10.09 -0.73
C ILE A 89 -6.20 -11.60 -0.51
N THR A 90 -5.34 -12.30 -1.25
CA THR A 90 -5.23 -13.77 -1.16
C THR A 90 -4.79 -14.20 0.23
N LEU A 91 -3.83 -13.49 0.83
CA LEU A 91 -3.37 -13.72 2.18
C LEU A 91 -4.53 -13.58 3.18
N ASN A 92 -5.31 -12.51 3.08
CA ASN A 92 -6.44 -12.29 4.00
C ASN A 92 -7.55 -13.32 3.82
N ILE A 93 -7.90 -13.68 2.59
CA ILE A 93 -8.89 -14.75 2.34
C ILE A 93 -8.40 -16.06 2.95
N ALA A 94 -7.14 -16.44 2.71
CA ALA A 94 -6.56 -17.66 3.27
C ALA A 94 -6.57 -17.65 4.80
N THR A 95 -6.16 -16.55 5.44
CA THR A 95 -6.14 -16.44 6.90
C THR A 95 -7.55 -16.45 7.50
N LEU A 96 -8.51 -15.75 6.91
CA LEU A 96 -9.91 -15.77 7.38
C LEU A 96 -10.53 -17.18 7.33
N LEU A 97 -10.20 -17.97 6.30
CA LEU A 97 -10.75 -19.32 6.13
C LEU A 97 -10.05 -20.37 6.98
N LEU A 98 -8.73 -20.26 7.17
CA LEU A 98 -7.91 -21.31 7.79
C LEU A 98 -7.59 -21.03 9.26
N ALA A 99 -7.42 -19.77 9.65
CA ALA A 99 -6.96 -19.38 10.98
C ALA A 99 -7.32 -17.92 11.34
N PRO A 100 -8.62 -17.62 11.56
CA PRO A 100 -9.08 -16.26 11.87
C PRO A 100 -8.56 -15.74 13.23
N ASP A 101 -8.11 -16.62 14.13
CA ASP A 101 -7.60 -16.24 15.45
C ASP A 101 -6.35 -15.35 15.38
N TYR A 102 -5.56 -15.43 14.30
CA TYR A 102 -4.38 -14.58 14.11
C TYR A 102 -4.70 -13.09 14.04
N TYR A 103 -5.94 -12.73 13.70
CA TYR A 103 -6.37 -11.34 13.72
C TYR A 103 -6.46 -10.74 15.12
N GLN A 104 -6.56 -11.56 16.18
CA GLN A 104 -6.71 -11.08 17.57
C GLN A 104 -5.38 -10.72 18.26
N THR A 105 -4.26 -10.77 17.53
CA THR A 105 -2.90 -10.59 18.06
C THR A 105 -2.56 -9.13 18.39
N THR A 106 -2.96 -8.19 17.54
CA THR A 106 -2.67 -6.76 17.69
C THR A 106 -3.91 -5.92 17.47
N LEU A 107 -3.88 -4.66 17.92
CA LEU A 107 -4.97 -3.71 17.66
C LEU A 107 -5.20 -3.52 16.16
N ILE A 108 -4.12 -3.38 15.37
CA ILE A 108 -4.21 -3.21 13.91
C ILE A 108 -4.89 -4.40 13.27
N THR A 109 -4.46 -5.62 13.59
CA THR A 109 -5.06 -6.83 13.03
C THR A 109 -6.50 -7.01 13.48
N ARG A 110 -6.85 -6.63 14.71
CA ARG A 110 -8.23 -6.73 15.21
C ARG A 110 -9.16 -5.75 14.49
N VAL A 111 -8.74 -4.49 14.33
CA VAL A 111 -9.47 -3.49 13.54
C VAL A 111 -9.60 -3.96 12.11
N PHE A 112 -8.52 -4.51 11.53
CA PHE A 112 -8.54 -5.00 10.17
C PHE A 112 -9.55 -6.16 9.99
N HIS A 113 -9.64 -7.04 10.97
CA HIS A 113 -10.62 -8.12 10.97
C HIS A 113 -12.05 -7.61 10.96
N GLN A 114 -12.34 -6.57 11.76
CA GLN A 114 -13.66 -5.93 11.73
C GLN A 114 -13.94 -5.35 10.35
N ILE A 115 -13.00 -4.58 9.78
CA ILE A 115 -13.15 -4.00 8.44
C ILE A 115 -13.47 -5.08 7.39
N LEU A 116 -12.81 -6.24 7.46
CA LEU A 116 -13.05 -7.35 6.52
C LEU A 116 -14.41 -8.01 6.72
N LEU A 117 -14.82 -8.26 7.97
CA LEU A 117 -16.06 -8.98 8.29
C LEU A 117 -17.33 -8.13 8.28
N THR A 118 -17.22 -6.81 8.31
CA THR A 118 -18.37 -5.88 8.33
C THR A 118 -18.40 -5.02 7.06
N PRO A 119 -19.10 -5.45 5.99
CA PRO A 119 -19.01 -4.83 4.68
C PRO A 119 -19.48 -3.38 4.63
N TRP A 120 -20.61 -3.08 5.25
CA TRP A 120 -21.15 -1.73 5.32
C TRP A 120 -20.97 -1.17 6.74
N PRO A 121 -20.31 -0.02 6.93
CA PRO A 121 -19.74 0.89 5.91
C PRO A 121 -18.25 0.65 5.57
N TYR A 122 -17.58 -0.31 6.21
CA TYR A 122 -16.11 -0.36 6.25
C TYR A 122 -15.42 -0.87 4.99
N TRP A 123 -16.10 -1.57 4.08
CA TRP A 123 -15.50 -1.80 2.75
C TRP A 123 -15.33 -0.50 1.96
N GLY A 124 -15.99 0.57 2.36
CA GLY A 124 -15.68 1.93 1.90
C GLY A 124 -14.22 2.31 2.13
N VAL A 125 -13.60 1.88 3.23
CA VAL A 125 -12.16 2.06 3.53
C VAL A 125 -11.30 1.44 2.42
N ILE A 126 -11.58 0.17 2.07
CA ILE A 126 -10.83 -0.58 1.06
C ILE A 126 -11.08 0.00 -0.33
N ALA A 127 -12.32 0.36 -0.65
CA ALA A 127 -12.65 0.94 -1.94
C ALA A 127 -12.00 2.32 -2.14
N LEU A 128 -12.07 3.19 -1.13
CA LEU A 128 -11.41 4.50 -1.16
C LEU A 128 -9.88 4.36 -1.26
N SER A 129 -9.31 3.40 -0.52
CA SER A 129 -7.89 3.04 -0.61
C SER A 129 -7.52 2.59 -2.01
N ALA A 130 -8.28 1.67 -2.62
CA ALA A 130 -8.04 1.20 -3.98
C ALA A 130 -8.07 2.34 -4.99
N VAL A 131 -9.11 3.19 -4.94
CA VAL A 131 -9.24 4.33 -5.85
C VAL A 131 -8.05 5.29 -5.67
N GLY A 132 -7.70 5.65 -4.43
CA GLY A 132 -6.57 6.55 -4.16
C GLY A 132 -5.24 5.99 -4.65
N THR A 133 -4.96 4.73 -4.34
CA THR A 133 -3.73 4.06 -4.73
C THR A 133 -3.61 3.93 -6.25
N PHE A 134 -4.61 3.37 -6.94
CA PHE A 134 -4.52 3.18 -8.40
C PHE A 134 -4.57 4.49 -9.17
N LEU A 135 -5.33 5.50 -8.72
CA LEU A 135 -5.34 6.82 -9.33
C LEU A 135 -3.96 7.48 -9.19
N SER A 136 -3.36 7.44 -7.99
CA SER A 136 -2.03 7.99 -7.71
C SER A 136 -0.95 7.33 -8.56
N VAL A 137 -0.93 5.99 -8.63
CA VAL A 137 0.04 5.24 -9.44
C VAL A 137 -0.13 5.52 -10.93
N ARG A 138 -1.37 5.57 -11.43
CA ARG A 138 -1.64 5.84 -12.85
C ARG A 138 -1.20 7.24 -13.23
N PHE A 139 -1.51 8.25 -12.41
CA PHE A 139 -1.02 9.61 -12.66
C PHE A 139 0.51 9.68 -12.57
N GLY A 140 1.14 8.98 -11.63
CA GLY A 140 2.59 8.89 -11.51
C GLY A 140 3.26 8.31 -12.77
N ASP A 141 2.74 7.19 -13.29
CA ASP A 141 3.23 6.56 -14.52
C ASP A 141 2.97 7.47 -15.75
N GLU A 142 1.79 8.07 -15.88
CA GLU A 142 1.46 8.98 -17.00
C GLU A 142 2.33 10.24 -17.00
N LEU A 143 2.60 10.85 -15.84
CA LEU A 143 3.50 11.99 -15.71
C LEU A 143 4.93 11.65 -16.13
N MET A 144 5.42 10.47 -15.74
CA MET A 144 6.78 10.03 -16.06
C MET A 144 6.99 9.77 -17.56
N ASP A 145 6.00 9.15 -18.21
CA ASP A 145 6.01 8.84 -19.65
C ASP A 145 5.96 10.13 -20.49
N ILE A 146 5.15 11.11 -20.07
CA ILE A 146 5.02 12.43 -20.69
C ILE A 146 6.30 13.26 -20.53
N LEU A 147 6.92 13.29 -19.35
CA LEU A 147 8.17 14.02 -19.12
C LEU A 147 9.33 13.47 -19.97
N HIS A 148 9.31 12.17 -20.30
CA HIS A 148 10.24 11.55 -21.24
C HIS A 148 9.95 11.94 -22.71
N HIS A 149 8.68 12.17 -23.08
CA HIS A 149 8.27 12.55 -24.43
C HIS A 149 8.10 14.07 -24.57
N ARG A 150 9.25 14.76 -24.50
CA ARG A 150 9.58 16.07 -25.07
C ARG A 150 8.43 16.86 -25.75
N ASP A 151 7.66 17.62 -24.98
CA ASP A 151 7.19 18.97 -25.35
C ASP A 151 6.75 19.81 -24.13
N ARG A 152 7.55 20.82 -23.80
CA ARG A 152 7.57 21.50 -22.47
C ARG A 152 6.65 22.72 -22.32
N SER A 153 5.93 23.18 -23.35
CA SER A 153 5.30 24.51 -23.32
C SER A 153 3.79 24.54 -23.02
N PHE A 154 3.06 23.42 -23.17
CA PHE A 154 1.61 23.38 -22.90
C PHE A 154 1.26 22.86 -21.48
N PHE A 155 2.26 22.41 -20.71
CA PHE A 155 2.08 21.59 -19.50
C PHE A 155 1.81 22.35 -18.20
N HIS A 156 2.27 23.59 -18.05
CA HIS A 156 2.15 24.29 -16.76
C HIS A 156 0.71 24.73 -16.40
N ALA A 157 -0.20 24.83 -17.37
CA ALA A 157 -1.52 25.41 -17.14
C ALA A 157 -2.55 24.46 -16.51
N HIS A 158 -2.40 23.14 -16.69
CA HIS A 158 -3.38 22.15 -16.21
C HIS A 158 -2.81 21.17 -15.17
N HIS A 159 -1.48 21.01 -15.06
CA HIS A 159 -0.85 20.16 -14.04
C HIS A 159 -1.29 20.52 -12.62
N PHE A 160 -1.27 21.82 -12.28
CA PHE A 160 -1.68 22.30 -10.97
C PHE A 160 -3.14 21.97 -10.65
N LYS A 161 -4.03 21.98 -11.66
CA LYS A 161 -5.44 21.63 -11.46
C LYS A 161 -5.61 20.15 -11.13
N TYR A 162 -4.91 19.26 -11.83
CA TYR A 162 -4.95 17.83 -11.55
C TYR A 162 -4.34 17.48 -10.20
N GLU A 163 -3.21 18.09 -9.85
CA GLU A 163 -2.56 17.90 -8.55
C GLU A 163 -3.48 18.38 -7.40
N LEU A 164 -4.15 19.53 -7.56
CA LEU A 164 -5.10 20.05 -6.59
C LEU A 164 -6.36 19.18 -6.45
N VAL A 165 -6.85 18.58 -7.54
CA VAL A 165 -7.93 17.58 -7.51
C VAL A 165 -7.49 16.32 -6.76
N LEU A 166 -6.26 15.85 -6.97
CA LEU A 166 -5.70 14.69 -6.27
C LEU A 166 -5.55 14.96 -4.77
N VAL A 167 -5.07 16.15 -4.39
CA VAL A 167 -4.99 16.58 -2.99
C VAL A 167 -6.37 16.70 -2.36
N ALA A 168 -7.33 17.33 -3.05
CA ALA A 168 -8.71 17.44 -2.56
C ALA A 168 -9.37 16.07 -2.39
N PHE A 169 -9.13 15.15 -3.33
CA PHE A 169 -9.56 13.76 -3.21
C PHE A 169 -8.92 13.08 -2.00
N PHE A 170 -7.62 13.25 -1.78
CA PHE A 170 -6.92 12.69 -0.62
C PHE A 170 -7.46 13.22 0.70
N VAL A 171 -7.75 14.53 0.78
CA VAL A 171 -8.37 15.14 1.96
C VAL A 171 -9.77 14.57 2.19
N MET A 172 -10.56 14.37 1.14
CA MET A 172 -11.87 13.73 1.22
C MET A 172 -11.76 12.27 1.68
N VAL A 173 -10.76 11.52 1.20
CA VAL A 173 -10.48 10.16 1.64
C VAL A 173 -10.12 10.16 3.13
N ILE A 174 -9.24 11.06 3.58
CA ILE A 174 -8.88 11.19 5.01
C ILE A 174 -10.12 11.49 5.86
N PHE A 175 -10.98 12.39 5.41
CA PHE A 175 -12.22 12.72 6.13
C PHE A 175 -13.18 11.53 6.19
N GLY A 176 -13.38 10.83 5.06
CA GLY A 176 -14.17 9.60 5.03
C GLY A 176 -13.57 8.52 5.93
N TYR A 177 -12.24 8.42 5.99
CA TYR A 177 -11.51 7.52 6.88
C TYR A 177 -11.75 7.86 8.35
N TYR A 178 -11.71 9.15 8.70
CA TYR A 178 -11.95 9.62 10.05
C TYR A 178 -13.37 9.30 10.51
N GLU A 179 -14.38 9.57 9.69
CA GLU A 179 -15.79 9.22 9.98
C GLU A 179 -15.99 7.70 10.12
N LEU A 180 -15.41 6.92 9.22
CA LEU A 180 -15.47 5.44 9.26
C LEU A 180 -14.80 4.89 10.51
N ILE A 181 -13.62 5.40 10.87
CA ILE A 181 -12.88 4.96 12.07
C ILE A 181 -13.54 5.45 13.36
N ALA A 182 -14.11 6.65 13.38
CA ALA A 182 -14.90 7.13 14.51
C ALA A 182 -16.13 6.23 14.75
N SER A 183 -16.75 5.74 13.68
CA SER A 183 -17.88 4.81 13.76
C SER A 183 -17.50 3.38 14.19
N LEU A 184 -16.22 3.00 14.08
CA LEU A 184 -15.70 1.69 14.53
C LEU A 184 -15.73 1.51 16.05
N GLY A 185 -16.05 2.56 16.83
CA GLY A 185 -16.21 2.45 18.27
C GLY A 185 -14.96 1.91 18.95
N ILE A 186 -13.79 2.49 18.65
CA ILE A 186 -12.47 2.05 19.19
C ILE A 186 -12.47 1.98 20.73
N GLU A 187 -13.36 2.73 21.38
CA GLU A 187 -13.62 2.69 22.83
C GLU A 187 -14.08 1.30 23.33
N GLU A 188 -14.71 0.46 22.50
CA GLU A 188 -15.03 -0.93 22.85
C GLU A 188 -13.85 -1.91 22.64
N LEU A 189 -12.78 -1.48 21.95
CA LEU A 189 -11.66 -2.33 21.56
C LEU A 189 -10.44 -2.24 22.49
N LEU A 190 -10.38 -1.21 23.33
CA LEU A 190 -9.33 -0.87 24.31
C LEU A 190 -9.67 -1.41 25.70
#